data_AF-A0A1F4QNK9-F1
#
_entry.id   AF-A0A1F4QNK9-F1
#
_cell.length_a   1.000
_cell.length_b   1.000
_cell.length_c   1.000
_cell.angle_alpha   90.00
_cell.angle_beta   90.00
_cell.angle_gamma   90.00
#
_symmetry.space_group_name_H-M   'P 1'
#
loop_
_entity.id
_entity.type
_entity.pdbx_description
1 polymer ?
#
loop_
_entity_poly.entity_id
_entity_poly.type
_entity_poly.pdbx_seq_one_letter_code
_entity_poly.pdbx_strand_id
1 'polypeptide(L)'
;MSFIWQNHIIDFSALEYYNPGRPSILLDDEGNEWARFELDRRDPLPYSDIPQHLIQAIIATEDRNFFNHYGISIRGILRSMAINLYKRKFVQGASTITQQLVRLLFFDARQTVSRKVKEQIVALLVEKQFTKEQILQTYLNHVCFGCGIYGVEAAAQRFWAKSARDITIAEAAILASTLKNPSRYCLINSIENVRNRRDTMLAIMKRMGFITQLQYEQALHEPIEVIQRDSAPIAPHFKEAIRIFLESEIGKARLYCGGLTIQTTLNMPTQRAASRHFNRQFTILRKRLSDKIDGGLLSVDPQTGEIRALIGGYDFETSKFNRALQARRQMGSIFKPLVFACALKQGASFADVDKDEPIDLLFEGTTWSPRNYTRAFEGDMTLARALSMSINTITAKIFLRAGADKIVDLAKKCHLANDLAPYPSLALGCLDVTIKQAVGALSVFANDGYYVEPHMLKWIKDEFGTKIYRFEQARKRVLEPRIVGQVAKVLSIGITRYLKTFKVDDFKSEAFGKTGTTNDSRTCWFCGSTPQLMTVIYAGCDDNSALGQNVYPLSTIFPIWLNLYKVVDREGHRFTYDPSLKETIINWKTGEPAHRLSQSQDIVSIYT
;
A
#
# COMPACT_ATOMS: atom_id res chain seq x y z
N MET A 1 26.98 34.56 -9.30
CA MET A 1 26.58 35.72 -8.47
C MET A 1 25.06 35.97 -8.42
N SER A 2 24.27 35.49 -9.39
CA SER A 2 22.79 35.68 -9.42
C SER A 2 21.98 35.04 -8.29
N PHE A 3 22.50 34.03 -7.57
CA PHE A 3 21.76 33.33 -6.51
C PHE A 3 21.68 34.11 -5.18
N ILE A 4 22.66 34.99 -4.92
CA ILE A 4 22.72 35.79 -3.68
C ILE A 4 21.80 37.03 -3.80
N TRP A 5 21.57 37.50 -5.02
CA TRP A 5 20.81 38.73 -5.29
C TRP A 5 19.31 38.53 -5.49
N GLN A 6 18.83 37.30 -5.68
CA GLN A 6 17.39 37.01 -5.91
C GLN A 6 16.63 36.58 -4.66
N ASN A 7 17.30 36.25 -3.54
CA ASN A 7 16.63 35.92 -2.28
C ASN A 7 16.93 37.04 -1.28
N HIS A 8 15.94 37.90 -1.05
CA HIS A 8 15.92 38.78 0.11
C HIS A 8 16.13 37.93 1.37
N ILE A 9 17.22 38.22 2.11
CA ILE A 9 17.57 37.71 3.45
C ILE A 9 17.30 36.20 3.62
N ILE A 10 18.35 35.36 3.58
CA ILE A 10 18.21 33.98 4.05
C ILE A 10 17.73 34.06 5.50
N ASP A 11 16.48 33.65 5.73
CA ASP A 11 15.88 33.67 7.06
C ASP A 11 16.45 32.52 7.88
N PHE A 12 17.29 32.86 8.85
CA PHE A 12 17.86 31.92 9.81
C PHE A 12 17.01 31.79 11.07
N SER A 13 15.81 32.36 11.13
CA SER A 13 14.87 32.21 12.25
C SER A 13 14.59 30.74 12.60
N ALA A 14 14.66 29.83 11.63
CA ALA A 14 14.56 28.38 11.83
C ALA A 14 15.70 27.78 12.70
N LEU A 15 16.83 28.48 12.84
CA LEU A 15 17.94 28.14 13.75
C LEU A 15 17.81 28.85 15.12
N GLU A 16 17.12 29.99 15.19
CA GLU A 16 16.90 30.75 16.43
C GLU A 16 15.67 30.28 17.22
N TYR A 17 14.60 29.86 16.53
CA TYR A 17 13.35 29.39 17.11
C TYR A 17 13.08 27.94 16.72
N TYR A 18 13.19 27.04 17.70
CA TYR A 18 12.71 25.68 17.57
C TYR A 18 11.17 25.67 17.63
N ASN A 19 10.52 25.81 16.47
CA ASN A 19 9.10 25.51 16.33
C ASN A 19 8.97 24.09 15.75
N PRO A 20 8.67 23.07 16.57
CA PRO A 20 8.54 21.69 16.07
C PRO A 20 7.39 21.53 15.07
N GLY A 21 6.56 22.58 14.91
CA GLY A 21 5.33 22.53 14.15
C GLY A 21 4.26 21.73 14.88
N ARG A 22 3.09 21.62 14.26
CA ARG A 22 2.00 20.77 14.77
C ARG A 22 1.98 19.46 13.99
N PRO A 23 1.70 18.33 14.63
CA PRO A 23 1.56 17.06 13.94
C PRO A 23 0.37 17.12 12.98
N SER A 24 0.48 16.43 11.85
CA SER A 24 -0.68 16.26 10.97
C SER A 24 -1.54 15.11 11.48
N ILE A 25 -2.83 15.36 11.61
CA ILE A 25 -3.81 14.42 12.18
C ILE A 25 -4.56 13.74 11.03
N LEU A 26 -4.70 12.42 11.10
CA LEU A 26 -5.54 11.64 10.19
C LEU A 26 -6.85 11.28 10.88
N LEU A 27 -7.94 11.68 10.24
CA LEU A 27 -9.31 11.38 10.65
C LEU A 27 -9.86 10.22 9.82
N ASP A 28 -10.65 9.35 10.44
CA ASP A 28 -11.38 8.26 9.78
C ASP A 28 -12.62 8.82 9.09
N ASP A 29 -13.42 7.98 8.44
CA ASP A 29 -14.60 8.42 7.68
C ASP A 29 -15.69 9.13 8.51
N GLU A 30 -15.70 8.93 9.84
CA GLU A 30 -16.60 9.57 10.81
C GLU A 30 -16.00 10.85 11.42
N GLY A 31 -14.72 11.14 11.18
CA GLY A 31 -14.02 12.32 11.70
C GLY A 31 -13.26 12.06 13.01
N ASN A 32 -13.13 10.80 13.45
CA ASN A 32 -12.34 10.44 14.61
C ASN A 32 -10.86 10.31 14.25
N GLU A 33 -9.98 10.81 15.11
CA GLU A 33 -8.54 10.60 14.94
C GLU A 33 -8.18 9.12 15.08
N TRP A 34 -7.47 8.57 14.09
CA TRP A 34 -6.94 7.20 14.14
C TRP A 34 -5.43 7.12 13.99
N ALA A 35 -4.77 8.17 13.48
CA ALA A 35 -3.33 8.23 13.35
C ALA A 35 -2.82 9.67 13.25
N ARG A 36 -1.50 9.84 13.41
CA ARG A 36 -0.77 11.08 13.16
C ARG A 36 0.43 10.86 12.24
N PHE A 37 0.77 11.87 11.46
CA PHE A 37 2.12 12.09 10.97
C PHE A 37 2.78 13.12 11.85
N GLU A 38 3.65 12.62 12.71
CA GLU A 38 4.39 13.43 13.65
C GLU A 38 5.84 12.95 13.67
N LEU A 39 6.71 13.86 14.05
CA LEU A 39 8.07 13.55 14.44
C LEU A 39 7.96 13.23 15.93
N ASP A 40 8.53 12.11 16.39
CA ASP A 40 8.48 11.70 17.80
C ASP A 40 8.84 12.86 18.75
N ARG A 41 8.27 12.88 19.97
CA ARG A 41 8.31 14.01 20.92
C ARG A 41 9.64 14.79 20.92
N ARG A 42 9.50 16.09 20.67
CA ARG A 42 10.57 17.04 20.39
C ARG A 42 10.56 18.15 21.44
N ASP A 43 10.71 17.82 22.72
CA ASP A 43 11.15 18.85 23.65
C ASP A 43 12.61 19.13 23.29
N PRO A 44 12.94 20.30 22.71
CA PRO A 44 14.29 20.56 22.25
C PRO A 44 15.23 20.47 23.45
N LEU A 45 16.23 19.59 23.35
CA LEU A 45 17.23 19.46 24.39
C LEU A 45 18.22 20.63 24.24
N PRO A 46 18.30 21.55 25.21
CA PRO A 46 19.28 22.63 25.16
C PRO A 46 20.69 22.05 25.28
N TYR A 47 21.69 22.71 24.69
CA TYR A 47 23.07 22.21 24.63
C TYR A 47 23.63 21.83 26.01
N SER A 48 23.30 22.61 27.05
CA SER A 48 23.70 22.37 28.44
C SER A 48 23.24 21.03 29.00
N ASP A 49 22.14 20.50 28.47
CA ASP A 49 21.50 19.27 28.94
C ASP A 49 21.89 18.07 28.07
N ILE A 50 22.63 18.28 26.97
CA ILE A 50 23.11 17.20 26.10
C ILE A 50 24.29 16.51 26.78
N PRO A 51 24.24 15.19 27.03
CA PRO A 51 25.34 14.52 27.70
C PRO A 51 26.64 14.58 26.90
N GLN A 52 27.76 14.81 27.59
CA GLN A 52 29.06 15.01 26.94
C GLN A 52 29.49 13.81 26.08
N HIS A 53 29.21 12.58 26.53
CA HIS A 53 29.50 11.36 25.78
C HIS A 53 28.69 11.24 24.49
N LEU A 54 27.49 11.82 24.42
CA LEU A 54 26.71 11.89 23.18
C LEU A 54 27.35 12.85 22.18
N ILE A 55 27.72 14.06 22.63
CA ILE A 55 28.43 15.03 21.80
C ILE A 55 29.70 14.39 21.22
N GLN A 56 30.48 13.73 22.08
CA GLN A 56 31.70 13.03 21.70
C GLN A 56 31.45 11.90 20.70
N ALA A 57 30.41 11.07 20.89
CA ALA A 57 30.06 9.97 19.97
C ALA A 57 29.74 10.48 18.56
N ILE A 58 28.95 11.56 18.47
CA ILE A 58 28.50 12.17 17.22
C ILE A 58 29.68 12.81 16.48
N ILE A 59 30.49 13.61 17.18
CA ILE A 59 31.67 14.27 16.62
C ILE A 59 32.73 13.25 16.17
N ALA A 60 32.96 12.18 16.95
CA ALA A 60 33.92 11.13 16.59
C ALA A 60 33.60 10.46 15.24
N THR A 61 32.31 10.42 14.91
CA THR A 61 31.76 9.67 13.77
C THR A 61 31.55 10.57 12.55
N GLU A 62 30.83 11.68 12.73
CA GLU A 62 30.40 12.55 11.63
C GLU A 62 31.47 13.60 11.30
N ASP A 63 32.08 14.22 12.31
CA ASP A 63 32.95 15.39 12.09
C ASP A 63 34.00 15.62 13.19
N ARG A 64 35.11 14.87 13.13
CA ARG A 64 36.12 14.82 14.20
C ARG A 64 36.76 16.16 14.57
N ASN A 65 36.77 17.12 13.64
CA ASN A 65 37.37 18.44 13.84
C ASN A 65 36.30 19.54 13.89
N PHE A 66 35.05 19.20 14.24
CA PHE A 66 33.90 20.09 14.18
C PHE A 66 34.16 21.47 14.79
N PHE A 67 34.73 21.53 16.00
CA PHE A 67 35.02 22.78 16.71
C PHE A 67 36.16 23.62 16.09
N ASN A 68 36.96 23.05 15.18
CA ASN A 68 38.19 23.65 14.68
C ASN A 68 38.11 24.15 13.22
N HIS A 69 36.97 23.96 12.54
CA HIS A 69 36.78 24.47 11.18
C HIS A 69 35.58 25.42 11.09
N TYR A 70 35.50 26.22 10.03
CA TYR A 70 34.38 27.13 9.79
C TYR A 70 33.46 26.54 8.70
N GLY A 71 32.56 25.62 9.07
CA GLY A 71 31.56 25.03 8.15
C GLY A 71 32.07 24.00 7.13
N ILE A 72 33.31 24.08 6.67
CA ILE A 72 33.89 23.18 5.67
C ILE A 72 35.22 22.61 6.18
N SER A 73 35.37 21.29 6.15
CA SER A 73 36.59 20.60 6.57
C SER A 73 37.51 20.34 5.38
N ILE A 74 38.48 21.24 5.13
CA ILE A 74 39.47 21.09 4.04
C ILE A 74 40.27 19.79 4.21
N ARG A 75 40.73 19.50 5.43
CA ARG A 75 41.40 18.23 5.77
C ARG A 75 40.48 17.03 5.52
N GLY A 76 39.19 17.15 5.78
CA GLY A 76 38.20 16.10 5.52
C GLY A 76 37.99 15.81 4.04
N ILE A 77 37.93 16.86 3.22
CA ILE A 77 37.82 16.75 1.76
C ILE A 77 39.07 16.05 1.19
N LEU A 78 40.26 16.56 1.51
CA LEU A 78 41.53 15.99 1.01
C LEU A 78 41.71 14.53 1.44
N ARG A 79 41.39 14.20 2.70
CA ARG A 79 41.43 12.82 3.21
C ARG A 79 40.47 11.91 2.43
N SER A 80 39.24 12.36 2.20
CA SER A 80 38.24 11.56 1.49
C SER A 80 38.64 11.31 0.03
N MET A 81 39.22 12.31 -0.64
CA MET A 81 39.74 12.19 -2.00
C MET A 81 40.87 11.15 -2.05
N ALA A 82 41.86 11.25 -1.16
CA ALA A 82 42.97 10.29 -1.11
C ALA A 82 42.49 8.83 -0.87
N ILE A 83 41.56 8.63 0.07
CA ILE A 83 41.03 7.30 0.39
C ILE A 83 40.16 6.74 -0.75
N ASN A 84 39.30 7.56 -1.36
CA ASN A 84 38.44 7.13 -2.47
C ASN A 84 39.27 6.82 -3.73
N LEU A 85 40.36 7.56 -3.97
CA LEU A 85 41.31 7.29 -5.05
C LEU A 85 42.07 5.97 -4.81
N TYR A 86 42.57 5.75 -3.58
CA TYR A 86 43.25 4.52 -3.21
C TYR A 86 42.32 3.29 -3.30
N LYS A 87 41.09 3.40 -2.80
CA LYS A 87 40.12 2.29 -2.80
C LYS A 87 39.35 2.11 -4.12
N ARG A 88 39.58 2.98 -5.11
CA ARG A 88 38.89 3.03 -6.41
C ARG A 88 37.35 2.93 -6.31
N LYS A 89 36.77 3.36 -5.19
CA LYS A 89 35.33 3.34 -4.90
C LYS A 89 35.00 4.50 -3.96
N PHE A 90 33.77 5.02 -4.02
CA PHE A 90 33.29 6.02 -3.06
C PHE A 90 33.01 5.36 -1.72
N VAL A 91 33.99 5.38 -0.81
CA VAL A 91 33.94 4.69 0.49
C VAL A 91 33.68 5.66 1.64
N GLN A 92 34.14 6.91 1.53
CA GLN A 92 34.05 7.90 2.61
C GLN A 92 33.56 9.26 2.12
N GLY A 93 32.62 9.86 2.86
CA GLY A 93 32.14 11.22 2.66
C GLY A 93 32.99 12.26 3.41
N ALA A 94 32.95 13.51 2.94
CA ALA A 94 33.67 14.65 3.54
C ALA A 94 32.75 15.72 4.15
N SER A 95 31.45 15.43 4.29
CA SER A 95 30.50 16.47 4.73
C SER A 95 30.63 16.73 6.23
N THR A 96 30.61 18.00 6.62
CA THR A 96 30.66 18.45 8.03
C THR A 96 29.27 18.41 8.67
N ILE A 97 29.18 18.48 10.00
CA ILE A 97 27.87 18.57 10.70
C ILE A 97 27.08 19.79 10.21
N THR A 98 27.72 20.95 10.05
CA THR A 98 27.07 22.18 9.54
C THR A 98 26.52 22.01 8.14
N GLN A 99 27.26 21.35 7.24
CA GLN A 99 26.78 21.03 5.89
C GLN A 99 25.57 20.09 5.92
N GLN A 100 25.59 19.10 6.82
CA GLN A 100 24.46 18.19 7.00
C GLN A 100 23.23 18.90 7.56
N LEU A 101 23.40 19.81 8.52
CA LEU A 101 22.33 20.65 9.07
C LEU A 101 21.70 21.53 7.98
N VAL A 102 22.52 22.25 7.22
CA VAL A 102 22.07 23.10 6.12
C VAL A 102 21.30 22.32 5.07
N ARG A 103 21.81 21.14 4.70
CA ARG A 103 21.12 20.22 3.78
C ARG A 103 19.76 19.77 4.34
N LEU A 104 19.66 19.57 5.65
CA LEU A 104 18.46 19.12 6.31
C LEU A 104 17.38 20.22 6.40
N LEU A 105 17.78 21.48 6.57
CA LEU A 105 16.85 22.59 6.77
C LEU A 105 16.46 23.34 5.48
N PHE A 106 17.36 23.48 4.51
CA PHE A 106 17.19 24.45 3.41
C PHE A 106 17.17 23.86 1.99
N PHE A 107 17.38 22.55 1.81
CA PHE A 107 17.54 21.97 0.47
C PHE A 107 16.74 20.68 0.25
N ASP A 108 16.15 20.56 -0.94
CA ASP A 108 15.46 19.35 -1.39
C ASP A 108 16.41 18.16 -1.65
N ALA A 109 15.84 16.96 -1.65
CA ALA A 109 16.56 15.68 -1.72
C ALA A 109 17.40 15.45 -3.00
N ARG A 110 17.21 16.23 -4.09
CA ARG A 110 17.89 16.02 -5.38
C ARG A 110 19.39 16.27 -5.30
N GLN A 111 20.21 15.25 -5.58
CA GLN A 111 21.67 15.33 -5.52
C GLN A 111 22.27 15.94 -6.80
N THR A 112 22.31 17.27 -6.89
CA THR A 112 23.02 17.97 -7.97
C THR A 112 24.32 18.61 -7.48
N VAL A 113 25.32 18.70 -8.35
CA VAL A 113 26.60 19.38 -8.05
C VAL A 113 26.37 20.86 -7.70
N SER A 114 25.45 21.52 -8.42
CA SER A 114 25.06 22.91 -8.15
C SER A 114 24.45 23.08 -6.75
N ARG A 115 23.62 22.12 -6.28
CA ARG A 115 23.13 22.11 -4.89
C ARG A 115 24.27 21.99 -3.90
N LYS A 116 25.25 21.11 -4.15
CA LYS A 116 26.36 20.88 -3.20
C LYS A 116 27.27 22.10 -3.02
N VAL A 117 27.41 22.93 -4.04
CA VAL A 117 28.11 24.23 -3.93
C VAL A 117 27.28 25.22 -3.11
N LYS A 118 25.96 25.29 -3.34
CA LYS A 118 25.06 26.14 -2.53
C LYS A 118 25.06 25.75 -1.05
N GLU A 119 25.02 24.45 -0.76
CA GLU A 119 25.11 23.89 0.61
C GLU A 119 26.38 24.37 1.33
N GLN A 120 27.52 24.36 0.64
CA GLN A 120 28.80 24.83 1.19
C GLN A 120 28.79 26.33 1.51
N ILE A 121 28.23 27.15 0.61
CA ILE A 121 28.12 28.59 0.82
C ILE A 121 27.21 28.89 2.01
N VAL A 122 26.05 28.24 2.09
CA VAL A 122 25.11 28.45 3.21
C VAL A 122 25.70 27.92 4.52
N ALA A 123 26.45 26.82 4.52
CA ALA A 123 27.16 26.34 5.72
C ALA A 123 28.18 27.36 6.26
N LEU A 124 28.90 28.07 5.38
CA LEU A 124 29.80 29.15 5.79
C LEU A 124 29.03 30.34 6.40
N LEU A 125 27.85 30.66 5.86
CA LEU A 125 27.01 31.73 6.38
C LEU A 125 26.45 31.39 7.77
N VAL A 126 25.98 30.15 7.97
CA VAL A 126 25.53 29.65 9.28
C VAL A 126 26.65 29.76 10.33
N GLU A 127 27.87 29.36 10.00
CA GLU A 127 29.01 29.40 10.93
C GLU A 127 29.51 30.80 11.24
N LYS A 128 29.11 31.81 10.45
CA LYS A 128 29.39 33.21 10.75
C LYS A 128 28.39 33.79 11.74
N GLN A 129 27.19 33.22 11.82
CA GLN A 129 26.08 33.77 12.60
C GLN A 129 25.77 32.98 13.87
N PHE A 130 26.06 31.68 13.90
CA PHE A 130 25.75 30.79 15.01
C PHE A 130 27.01 30.18 15.61
N THR A 131 27.01 29.97 16.93
CA THR A 131 28.11 29.29 17.60
C THR A 131 28.09 27.78 17.31
N LYS A 132 29.21 27.10 17.57
CA LYS A 132 29.33 25.65 17.39
C LYS A 132 28.33 24.88 18.23
N GLU A 133 28.08 25.34 19.44
CA GLU A 133 27.12 24.79 20.39
C GLU A 133 25.69 24.92 19.84
N GLN A 134 25.32 26.10 19.32
CA GLN A 134 24.00 26.32 18.70
C GLN A 134 23.81 25.45 17.46
N ILE A 135 24.82 25.34 16.61
CA ILE A 135 24.79 24.47 15.41
C ILE A 135 24.61 23.01 15.82
N LEU A 136 25.37 22.53 16.81
CA LEU A 136 25.30 21.14 17.25
C LEU A 136 23.99 20.83 17.97
N GLN A 137 23.51 21.71 18.84
CA GLN A 137 22.20 21.61 19.48
C GLN A 137 21.10 21.49 18.41
N THR A 138 21.12 22.39 17.43
CA THR A 138 20.10 22.39 16.38
C THR A 138 20.19 21.13 15.53
N TYR A 139 21.40 20.69 15.19
CA TYR A 139 21.62 19.43 14.50
C TYR A 139 21.05 18.22 15.25
N LEU A 140 21.38 18.07 16.54
CA LEU A 140 20.93 16.93 17.35
C LEU A 140 19.42 16.92 17.59
N ASN A 141 18.76 18.09 17.60
CA ASN A 141 17.31 18.20 17.72
C ASN A 141 16.56 17.98 16.39
N HIS A 142 17.26 17.88 15.25
CA HIS A 142 16.64 17.75 13.94
C HIS A 142 17.07 16.52 13.13
N VAL A 143 18.23 15.93 13.42
CA VAL A 143 18.76 14.81 12.63
C VAL A 143 17.89 13.55 12.77
N CYS A 144 17.80 12.76 11.69
CA CYS A 144 17.01 11.53 11.66
C CYS A 144 17.76 10.34 12.27
N PHE A 145 17.14 9.68 13.25
CA PHE A 145 17.62 8.44 13.87
C PHE A 145 16.86 7.18 13.36
N GLY A 146 16.30 7.26 12.15
CA GLY A 146 15.63 6.13 11.49
C GLY A 146 14.14 6.04 11.84
N CYS A 147 13.38 5.24 11.09
CA CYS A 147 11.94 5.01 11.31
C CYS A 147 11.06 6.27 11.49
N GLY A 148 11.46 7.41 10.91
CA GLY A 148 10.73 8.67 11.06
C GLY A 148 10.96 9.38 12.40
N ILE A 149 11.95 8.95 13.17
CA ILE A 149 12.38 9.53 14.45
C ILE A 149 13.39 10.64 14.15
N TYR A 150 13.13 11.86 14.61
CA TYR A 150 14.03 12.99 14.38
C TYR A 150 14.22 13.79 15.66
N GLY A 151 15.48 14.03 16.01
CA GLY A 151 15.86 14.59 17.30
C GLY A 151 16.31 13.51 18.27
N VAL A 152 17.30 13.85 19.09
CA VAL A 152 17.90 12.92 20.05
C VAL A 152 16.93 12.56 21.18
N GLU A 153 16.16 13.53 21.70
CA GLU A 153 15.15 13.30 22.73
C GLU A 153 14.07 12.32 22.24
N ALA A 154 13.55 12.59 21.04
CA ALA A 154 12.61 11.74 20.34
C ALA A 154 13.14 10.29 20.21
N ALA A 155 14.41 10.13 19.85
CA ALA A 155 15.04 8.82 19.73
C ALA A 155 15.22 8.11 21.07
N ALA A 156 15.66 8.82 22.10
CA ALA A 156 15.82 8.24 23.43
C ALA A 156 14.47 7.75 24.01
N GLN A 157 13.42 8.55 23.86
CA GLN A 157 12.06 8.19 24.27
C GLN A 157 11.51 7.02 23.45
N ARG A 158 11.80 6.99 22.15
CA ARG A 158 11.27 5.94 21.26
C ARG A 158 11.97 4.59 21.48
N PHE A 159 13.28 4.59 21.68
CA PHE A 159 14.06 3.37 21.85
C PHE A 159 14.00 2.84 23.29
N TRP A 160 14.10 3.73 24.27
CA TRP A 160 14.34 3.37 25.67
C TRP A 160 13.34 4.00 26.66
N ALA A 161 12.32 4.73 26.19
CA ALA A 161 11.33 5.45 27.01
C ALA A 161 11.96 6.29 28.13
N LYS A 162 13.10 6.92 27.84
CA LYS A 162 13.79 7.81 28.75
C LYS A 162 14.27 9.08 28.05
N SER A 163 14.62 10.06 28.88
CA SER A 163 15.16 11.34 28.45
C SER A 163 16.54 11.17 27.80
N ALA A 164 16.84 11.95 26.76
CA ALA A 164 18.17 11.98 26.16
C ALA A 164 19.25 12.51 27.12
N ARG A 165 18.86 13.13 28.23
CA ARG A 165 19.77 13.49 29.35
C ARG A 165 20.37 12.26 30.05
N ASP A 166 19.64 11.14 30.03
CA ASP A 166 19.94 9.95 30.85
C ASP A 166 20.45 8.77 30.01
N ILE A 167 20.89 9.03 28.78
CA ILE A 167 21.42 7.99 27.91
C ILE A 167 22.83 7.57 28.33
N THR A 168 23.16 6.29 28.16
CA THR A 168 24.46 5.72 28.49
C THR A 168 25.48 5.95 27.37
N ILE A 169 26.74 5.57 27.61
CA ILE A 169 27.79 5.60 26.58
C ILE A 169 27.44 4.62 25.44
N ALA A 170 26.89 3.45 25.77
CA ALA A 170 26.48 2.46 24.77
C ALA A 170 25.34 2.99 23.88
N GLU A 171 24.34 3.63 24.48
CA GLU A 171 23.20 4.20 23.76
C GLU A 171 23.60 5.42 22.93
N ALA A 172 24.48 6.28 23.43
CA ALA A 172 25.07 7.37 22.65
C ALA A 172 25.83 6.85 21.42
N ALA A 173 26.59 5.77 21.58
CA ALA A 173 27.25 5.09 20.48
C ALA A 173 26.24 4.48 19.49
N ILE A 174 25.11 3.94 19.95
CA ILE A 174 24.00 3.48 19.10
C ILE A 174 23.42 4.66 18.30
N LEU A 175 23.06 5.77 18.93
CA LEU A 175 22.49 6.94 18.25
C LEU A 175 23.44 7.50 17.19
N ALA A 176 24.73 7.63 17.51
CA ALA A 176 25.75 8.05 16.55
C ALA A 176 25.92 7.05 15.40
N SER A 177 25.77 5.75 15.68
CA SER A 177 25.86 4.69 14.68
C SER A 177 24.77 4.81 13.60
N THR A 178 23.60 5.29 13.99
CA THR A 178 22.40 5.37 13.15
C THR A 178 22.53 6.43 12.06
N LEU A 179 23.21 7.55 12.33
CA LEU A 179 23.27 8.71 11.42
C LEU A 179 23.83 8.38 10.02
N LYS A 180 24.81 7.50 9.94
CA LYS A 180 25.42 7.09 8.66
C LYS A 180 24.42 6.44 7.70
N ASN A 181 23.49 5.65 8.23
CA ASN A 181 22.42 5.02 7.46
C ASN A 181 21.22 4.74 8.39
N PRO A 182 20.32 5.73 8.55
CA PRO A 182 19.26 5.65 9.53
C PRO A 182 18.30 4.49 9.31
N SER A 183 18.09 4.04 8.07
CA SER A 183 17.24 2.89 7.77
C SER A 183 17.88 1.56 8.18
N ARG A 184 19.17 1.38 7.91
CA ARG A 184 19.89 0.12 8.18
C ARG A 184 20.25 -0.06 9.66
N TYR A 185 20.60 1.03 10.33
CA TYR A 185 21.07 1.03 11.71
C TYR A 185 20.05 1.63 12.69
N CYS A 186 18.76 1.56 12.35
CA CYS A 186 17.69 1.86 13.31
C CYS A 186 17.52 0.67 14.25
N LEU A 187 17.45 0.97 15.54
CA LEU A 187 17.36 -0.03 16.59
C LEU A 187 16.07 -0.85 16.54
N ILE A 188 14.99 -0.25 16.02
CA ILE A 188 13.69 -0.93 15.78
C ILE A 188 13.79 -1.97 14.66
N ASN A 189 14.63 -1.74 13.64
CA ASN A 189 14.66 -2.60 12.44
C ASN A 189 15.54 -3.84 12.63
N SER A 190 16.68 -3.72 13.31
CA SER A 190 17.63 -4.83 13.48
C SER A 190 18.62 -4.58 14.60
N ILE A 191 18.46 -5.29 15.72
CA ILE A 191 19.38 -5.25 16.86
C ILE A 191 20.79 -5.71 16.45
N GLU A 192 20.90 -6.72 15.60
CA GLU A 192 22.19 -7.29 15.21
C GLU A 192 23.04 -6.33 14.34
N ASN A 193 22.41 -5.64 13.39
CA ASN A 193 23.10 -4.60 12.61
C ASN A 193 23.58 -3.45 13.50
N VAL A 194 22.78 -3.09 14.52
CA VAL A 194 23.11 -2.03 15.47
C VAL A 194 24.23 -2.45 16.42
N ARG A 195 24.23 -3.68 16.93
CA ARG A 195 25.28 -4.21 17.81
C ARG A 195 26.67 -4.05 17.21
N ASN A 196 26.88 -4.62 16.02
CA ASN A 196 28.17 -4.54 15.31
C ASN A 196 28.61 -3.09 15.06
N ARG A 197 27.66 -2.20 14.79
CA ARG A 197 27.94 -0.81 14.50
C ARG A 197 28.24 0.00 15.77
N ARG A 198 27.50 -0.22 16.86
CA ARG A 198 27.75 0.35 18.19
C ARG A 198 29.17 0.03 18.64
N ASP A 199 29.57 -1.23 18.55
CA ASP A 199 30.90 -1.67 19.00
C ASP A 199 32.02 -0.98 18.21
N THR A 200 31.80 -0.78 16.90
CA THR A 200 32.69 0.05 16.06
C THR A 200 32.76 1.50 16.57
N MET A 201 31.64 2.09 16.99
CA MET A 201 31.61 3.48 17.49
C MET A 201 32.32 3.59 18.84
N LEU A 202 32.08 2.65 19.75
CA LEU A 202 32.77 2.58 21.05
C LEU A 202 34.29 2.49 20.86
N ALA A 203 34.77 1.68 19.91
CA ALA A 203 36.20 1.56 19.63
C ALA A 203 36.79 2.87 19.08
N ILE A 204 36.02 3.63 18.28
CA ILE A 204 36.44 4.95 17.79
C ILE A 204 36.52 5.94 18.95
N MET A 205 35.51 5.99 19.82
CA MET A 205 35.49 6.88 20.99
C MET A 205 36.67 6.62 21.93
N LYS A 206 36.97 5.35 22.20
CA LYS A 206 38.13 4.96 23.00
C LYS A 206 39.45 5.41 22.37
N ARG A 207 39.66 5.15 21.07
CA ARG A 207 40.89 5.56 20.36
C ARG A 207 41.08 7.08 20.34
N MET A 208 39.99 7.83 20.33
CA MET A 208 40.02 9.30 20.41
C MET A 208 40.21 9.83 21.84
N GLY A 209 40.30 8.94 22.84
CA GLY A 209 40.48 9.32 24.25
C GLY A 209 39.21 9.89 24.89
N PHE A 210 38.04 9.72 24.28
CA PHE A 210 36.77 10.22 24.82
C PHE A 210 36.20 9.37 25.94
N ILE A 211 36.56 8.08 25.97
CA ILE A 211 36.18 7.13 27.02
C ILE A 211 37.41 6.32 27.45
N THR A 212 37.43 5.90 28.71
CA THR A 212 38.51 5.05 29.27
C THR A 212 38.38 3.60 28.80
N GLN A 213 39.44 2.80 29.01
CA GLN A 213 39.39 1.35 28.78
C GLN A 213 38.23 0.68 29.54
N LEU A 214 38.05 1.05 30.81
CA LEU A 214 37.00 0.47 31.66
C LEU A 214 35.60 0.82 31.15
N GLN A 215 35.36 2.09 30.80
CA GLN A 215 34.07 2.53 30.23
C GLN A 215 33.77 1.86 28.90
N TYR A 216 34.79 1.64 28.06
CA TYR A 216 34.65 0.90 26.81
C TYR A 216 34.21 -0.55 27.03
N GLU A 217 34.83 -1.24 27.98
CA GLU A 217 34.47 -2.64 28.31
C GLU A 217 33.07 -2.73 28.91
N GLN A 218 32.70 -1.81 29.81
CA GLN A 218 31.34 -1.74 30.37
C GLN A 218 30.29 -1.51 29.28
N ALA A 219 30.51 -0.54 28.38
CA ALA A 219 29.57 -0.20 27.32
C ALA A 219 29.42 -1.31 26.26
N LEU A 220 30.43 -2.16 26.04
CA LEU A 220 30.34 -3.32 25.16
C LEU A 220 29.38 -4.39 25.70
N HIS A 221 29.41 -4.61 27.02
CA HIS A 221 28.61 -5.62 27.71
C HIS A 221 27.19 -5.16 28.05
N GLU A 222 26.89 -3.86 27.88
CA GLU A 222 25.54 -3.33 28.08
C GLU A 222 24.55 -3.97 27.08
N PRO A 223 23.43 -4.55 27.56
CA PRO A 223 22.45 -5.18 26.69
C PRO A 223 21.77 -4.13 25.80
N ILE A 224 21.47 -4.50 24.56
CA ILE A 224 20.74 -3.64 23.63
C ILE A 224 19.26 -4.01 23.72
N GLU A 225 18.51 -3.22 24.47
CA GLU A 225 17.06 -3.38 24.65
C GLU A 225 16.29 -2.29 23.90
N VAL A 226 15.09 -2.63 23.43
CA VAL A 226 14.15 -1.70 22.80
C VAL A 226 12.80 -1.92 23.43
N ILE A 227 12.18 -0.84 23.88
CA ILE A 227 10.80 -0.90 24.36
C ILE A 227 9.88 -1.06 23.15
N GLN A 228 9.35 -2.26 22.97
CA GLN A 228 8.25 -2.50 22.03
C GLN A 228 6.98 -1.88 22.60
N ARG A 229 6.34 -0.98 21.86
CA ARG A 229 4.99 -0.51 22.20
C ARG A 229 3.96 -1.50 21.64
N ASP A 230 3.08 -1.99 22.50
CA ASP A 230 2.14 -3.09 22.22
C ASP A 230 1.01 -2.79 21.21
N SER A 231 0.84 -1.55 20.75
CA SER A 231 -0.21 -1.24 19.77
C SER A 231 0.28 -1.45 18.34
N ALA A 232 -0.07 -2.61 17.77
CA ALA A 232 0.10 -2.85 16.34
C ALA A 232 -0.56 -1.70 15.55
N PRO A 233 0.16 -1.08 14.59
CA PRO A 233 -0.38 0.06 13.85
C PRO A 233 -1.65 -0.35 13.11
N ILE A 234 -2.71 0.45 13.24
CA ILE A 234 -3.95 0.24 12.50
C ILE A 234 -3.73 0.69 11.06
N ALA A 235 -4.13 -0.15 10.10
CA ALA A 235 -4.03 0.14 8.66
C ALA A 235 -2.66 0.66 8.18
N PRO A 236 -1.53 -0.01 8.50
CA PRO A 236 -0.21 0.55 8.28
C PRO A 236 0.07 0.80 6.78
N HIS A 237 -0.40 -0.09 5.91
CA HIS A 237 -0.31 0.08 4.45
C HIS A 237 -1.12 1.27 3.93
N PHE A 238 -2.27 1.58 4.54
CA PHE A 238 -3.11 2.72 4.18
C PHE A 238 -2.43 4.03 4.62
N LYS A 239 -1.95 4.07 5.87
CA LYS A 239 -1.17 5.21 6.40
C LYS A 239 0.07 5.48 5.56
N GLU A 240 0.82 4.44 5.20
CA GLU A 240 2.03 4.57 4.39
C GLU A 240 1.73 5.06 2.97
N ALA A 241 0.64 4.59 2.36
CA ALA A 241 0.23 5.07 1.04
C ALA A 241 -0.16 6.56 1.06
N ILE A 242 -0.85 7.01 2.11
CA ILE A 242 -1.12 8.45 2.33
C ILE A 242 0.19 9.22 2.53
N ARG A 243 1.12 8.71 3.34
CA ARG A 243 2.43 9.36 3.57
C ARG A 243 3.16 9.60 2.26
N ILE A 244 3.27 8.56 1.41
CA ILE A 244 3.97 8.65 0.12
C ILE A 244 3.31 9.71 -0.77
N PHE A 245 1.98 9.70 -0.87
CA PHE A 245 1.23 10.69 -1.65
C PHE A 245 1.42 12.11 -1.12
N LEU A 246 1.28 12.33 0.20
CA LEU A 246 1.43 13.67 0.76
C LEU A 246 2.87 14.18 0.70
N GLU A 247 3.86 13.32 0.91
CA GLU A 247 5.26 13.72 0.72
C GLU A 247 5.56 14.17 -0.70
N SER A 248 4.93 13.57 -1.72
CA SER A 248 5.11 14.01 -3.11
C SER A 248 4.38 15.32 -3.41
N GLU A 249 3.17 15.50 -2.90
CA GLU A 249 2.34 16.68 -3.20
C GLU A 249 2.74 17.93 -2.42
N ILE A 250 3.05 17.80 -1.13
CA ILE A 250 3.23 18.95 -0.22
C ILE A 250 4.57 18.96 0.52
N GLY A 251 5.39 17.92 0.36
CA GLY A 251 6.71 17.80 0.98
C GLY A 251 6.69 17.37 2.44
N LYS A 252 7.84 16.85 2.91
CA LYS A 252 8.01 16.30 4.27
C LYS A 252 7.78 17.34 5.37
N ALA A 253 8.35 18.53 5.23
CA ALA A 253 8.25 19.55 6.28
C ALA A 253 6.79 19.89 6.59
N ARG A 254 5.96 20.11 5.57
CA ARG A 254 4.53 20.40 5.75
C ARG A 254 3.74 19.20 6.25
N LEU A 255 4.06 17.99 5.80
CA LEU A 255 3.40 16.77 6.29
C LEU A 255 3.62 16.54 7.78
N TYR A 256 4.84 16.76 8.27
CA TYR A 256 5.21 16.37 9.63
C TYR A 256 5.11 17.51 10.65
N CYS A 257 5.23 18.76 10.21
CA CYS A 257 5.26 19.95 11.07
C CYS A 257 4.13 20.96 10.73
N GLY A 258 3.41 20.79 9.61
CA GLY A 258 2.47 21.79 9.10
C GLY A 258 1.07 21.74 9.69
N GLY A 259 0.81 20.93 10.73
CA GLY A 259 -0.46 20.92 11.45
C GLY A 259 -1.68 20.56 10.62
N LEU A 260 -1.53 19.67 9.63
CA LEU A 260 -2.62 19.38 8.70
C LEU A 260 -3.72 18.57 9.38
N THR A 261 -4.96 18.82 8.98
CA THR A 261 -6.08 17.92 9.30
C THR A 261 -6.48 17.18 8.03
N ILE A 262 -6.31 15.86 8.04
CA ILE A 262 -6.48 14.99 6.86
C ILE A 262 -7.70 14.09 7.07
N GLN A 263 -8.77 14.34 6.32
CA GLN A 263 -9.95 13.49 6.32
C GLN A 263 -9.76 12.34 5.34
N THR A 264 -9.70 11.12 5.87
CA THR A 264 -9.57 9.90 5.06
C THR A 264 -10.94 9.26 4.79
N THR A 265 -10.92 8.19 4.00
CA THR A 265 -12.08 7.34 3.71
C THR A 265 -12.12 6.06 4.57
N LEU A 266 -11.12 5.87 5.43
CA LEU A 266 -10.92 4.64 6.18
C LEU A 266 -12.08 4.43 7.16
N ASN A 267 -12.73 3.27 7.10
CA ASN A 267 -13.75 2.89 8.06
C ASN A 267 -13.15 1.96 9.13
N MET A 268 -13.06 2.45 10.36
CA MET A 268 -12.35 1.75 11.43
C MET A 268 -12.94 0.38 11.78
N PRO A 269 -14.27 0.20 11.91
CA PRO A 269 -14.87 -1.12 12.09
C PRO A 269 -14.54 -2.09 10.96
N THR A 270 -14.70 -1.66 9.70
CA THR A 270 -14.44 -2.49 8.51
C THR A 270 -12.97 -2.88 8.42
N GLN A 271 -12.05 -1.94 8.61
CA GLN A 271 -10.60 -2.19 8.57
C GLN A 271 -10.16 -3.18 9.65
N ARG A 272 -10.66 -3.05 10.89
CA ARG A 272 -10.34 -3.98 11.98
C ARG A 272 -10.85 -5.39 11.69
N ALA A 273 -12.08 -5.52 11.19
CA ALA A 273 -12.66 -6.80 10.80
C ALA A 273 -11.87 -7.44 9.65
N ALA A 274 -11.53 -6.65 8.62
CA ALA A 274 -10.73 -7.09 7.49
C ALA A 274 -9.36 -7.59 7.94
N SER A 275 -8.62 -6.80 8.74
CA SER A 275 -7.28 -7.18 9.24
C SER A 275 -7.33 -8.46 10.06
N ARG A 276 -8.32 -8.62 10.94
CA ARG A 276 -8.49 -9.82 11.77
C ARG A 276 -8.70 -11.07 10.91
N HIS A 277 -9.64 -11.03 9.97
CA HIS A 277 -9.98 -12.21 9.17
C HIS A 277 -8.94 -12.51 8.10
N PHE A 278 -8.31 -11.48 7.52
CA PHE A 278 -7.18 -11.64 6.61
C PHE A 278 -5.99 -12.30 7.32
N ASN A 279 -5.52 -11.74 8.44
CA ASN A 279 -4.36 -12.27 9.14
C ASN A 279 -4.59 -13.71 9.59
N ARG A 280 -5.76 -13.99 10.20
CA ARG A 280 -6.12 -15.36 10.62
C ARG A 280 -6.06 -16.35 9.46
N GLN A 281 -6.65 -16.00 8.32
CA GLN A 281 -6.67 -16.90 7.17
C GLN A 281 -5.29 -17.05 6.54
N PHE A 282 -4.52 -15.98 6.40
CA PHE A 282 -3.18 -16.05 5.85
C PHE A 282 -2.21 -16.82 6.76
N THR A 283 -2.37 -16.76 8.08
CA THR A 283 -1.63 -17.66 9.00
C THR A 283 -1.92 -19.13 8.69
N ILE A 284 -3.18 -19.48 8.44
CA ILE A 284 -3.56 -20.86 8.06
C ILE A 284 -2.98 -21.23 6.70
N LEU A 285 -3.10 -20.36 5.70
CA LEU A 285 -2.60 -20.61 4.35
C LEU A 285 -1.07 -20.77 4.33
N ARG A 286 -0.35 -19.92 5.06
CA ARG A 286 1.11 -19.99 5.14
C ARG A 286 1.61 -21.27 5.80
N LYS A 287 0.91 -21.75 6.83
CA LYS A 287 1.20 -23.05 7.47
C LYS A 287 0.86 -24.24 6.58
N ARG A 288 -0.26 -24.17 5.84
CA ARG A 288 -0.78 -25.31 5.04
C ARG A 288 -0.07 -25.47 3.70
N LEU A 289 0.30 -24.37 3.05
CA LEU A 289 0.78 -24.37 1.66
C LEU A 289 2.24 -23.95 1.56
N SER A 290 2.56 -22.71 1.94
CA SER A 290 3.94 -22.20 1.96
C SER A 290 4.00 -20.87 2.72
N ASP A 291 5.09 -20.66 3.46
CA ASP A 291 5.42 -19.40 4.11
C ASP A 291 5.67 -18.24 3.12
N LYS A 292 5.80 -18.51 1.82
CA LYS A 292 5.93 -17.48 0.77
C LYS A 292 4.60 -16.85 0.36
N ILE A 293 3.47 -17.44 0.76
CA ILE A 293 2.15 -16.93 0.39
C ILE A 293 1.89 -15.58 1.07
N ASP A 294 1.49 -14.62 0.25
CA ASP A 294 1.06 -13.29 0.68
C ASP A 294 -0.13 -12.84 -0.18
N GLY A 295 -0.63 -11.63 0.05
CA GLY A 295 -1.82 -11.17 -0.63
C GLY A 295 -2.20 -9.76 -0.28
N GLY A 296 -3.42 -9.40 -0.63
CA GLY A 296 -3.99 -8.11 -0.27
C GLY A 296 -5.50 -8.15 -0.28
N LEU A 297 -6.09 -7.12 0.32
CA LEU A 297 -7.52 -6.91 0.37
C LEU A 297 -7.78 -5.41 0.21
N LEU A 298 -8.73 -5.07 -0.66
CA LEU A 298 -9.28 -3.72 -0.74
C LEU A 298 -10.80 -3.80 -0.67
N SER A 299 -11.38 -3.01 0.24
CA SER A 299 -12.83 -2.80 0.34
C SER A 299 -13.16 -1.36 0.01
N VAL A 300 -14.14 -1.16 -0.85
CA VAL A 300 -14.60 0.17 -1.28
C VAL A 300 -16.12 0.26 -1.15
N ASP A 301 -16.60 1.46 -0.88
CA ASP A 301 -17.98 1.82 -1.17
C ASP A 301 -18.12 1.97 -2.70
N PRO A 302 -18.95 1.13 -3.36
CA PRO A 302 -19.01 1.11 -4.81
C PRO A 302 -19.68 2.35 -5.40
N GLN A 303 -20.53 3.06 -4.64
CA GLN A 303 -21.19 4.29 -5.07
C GLN A 303 -20.20 5.45 -5.10
N THR A 304 -19.34 5.53 -4.09
CA THR A 304 -18.47 6.69 -3.89
C THR A 304 -17.01 6.47 -4.29
N GLY A 305 -16.57 5.22 -4.39
CA GLY A 305 -15.16 4.86 -4.56
C GLY A 305 -14.33 5.07 -3.29
N GLU A 306 -14.95 5.39 -2.15
CA GLU A 306 -14.24 5.57 -0.88
C GLU A 306 -13.65 4.23 -0.42
N ILE A 307 -12.32 4.17 -0.24
CA ILE A 307 -11.64 2.97 0.26
C ILE A 307 -11.91 2.86 1.77
N ARG A 308 -12.76 1.90 2.14
CA ARG A 308 -13.18 1.61 3.52
C ARG A 308 -12.16 0.77 4.29
N ALA A 309 -11.45 -0.13 3.60
CA ALA A 309 -10.36 -0.91 4.18
C ALA A 309 -9.29 -1.26 3.14
N LEU A 310 -8.03 -1.29 3.58
CA LEU A 310 -6.87 -1.64 2.77
C LEU A 310 -5.90 -2.51 3.57
N ILE A 311 -5.50 -3.63 2.98
CA ILE A 311 -4.44 -4.51 3.48
C ILE A 311 -3.50 -4.81 2.32
N GLY A 312 -2.24 -4.42 2.45
CA GLY A 312 -1.20 -4.59 1.43
C GLY A 312 -0.35 -5.86 1.58
N GLY A 313 -0.52 -6.60 2.67
CA GLY A 313 0.27 -7.80 2.95
C GLY A 313 -0.02 -8.40 4.32
N TYR A 314 0.46 -9.61 4.54
CA TYR A 314 0.33 -10.36 5.80
C TYR A 314 1.03 -9.71 6.98
N ASP A 315 2.26 -9.24 6.77
CA ASP A 315 3.07 -8.61 7.81
C ASP A 315 3.78 -7.36 7.28
N PHE A 316 3.39 -6.21 7.81
CA PHE A 316 3.91 -4.91 7.40
C PHE A 316 5.36 -4.69 7.86
N GLU A 317 5.75 -5.25 9.01
CA GLU A 317 7.11 -5.07 9.54
C GLU A 317 8.12 -5.83 8.69
N THR A 318 7.75 -7.04 8.23
CA THR A 318 8.57 -7.82 7.29
C THR A 318 8.55 -7.24 5.88
N SER A 319 7.40 -6.75 5.38
CA SER A 319 7.29 -6.20 4.02
C SER A 319 6.33 -5.01 3.96
N LYS A 320 6.87 -3.84 3.60
CA LYS A 320 6.10 -2.61 3.35
C LYS A 320 5.50 -2.55 1.94
N PHE A 321 5.75 -3.56 1.11
CA PHE A 321 5.23 -3.62 -0.25
C PHE A 321 3.71 -3.76 -0.24
N ASN A 322 3.01 -2.75 -0.76
CA ASN A 322 1.55 -2.69 -0.72
C ASN A 322 0.95 -3.43 -1.92
N ARG A 323 0.69 -4.72 -1.78
CA ARG A 323 0.15 -5.58 -2.85
C ARG A 323 -1.22 -5.16 -3.35
N ALA A 324 -2.02 -4.46 -2.53
CA ALA A 324 -3.32 -3.96 -2.97
C ALA A 324 -3.19 -2.82 -4.01
N LEU A 325 -2.14 -2.00 -3.90
CA LEU A 325 -1.94 -0.84 -4.76
C LEU A 325 -0.84 -1.04 -5.81
N GLN A 326 0.14 -1.92 -5.55
CA GLN A 326 1.38 -2.01 -6.32
C GLN A 326 1.58 -3.35 -7.04
N ALA A 327 1.10 -4.46 -6.48
CA ALA A 327 1.29 -5.77 -7.11
C ALA A 327 0.38 -5.91 -8.33
N ARG A 328 0.98 -6.01 -9.51
CA ARG A 328 0.27 -6.33 -10.75
C ARG A 328 0.28 -7.83 -10.96
N ARG A 329 -0.92 -8.41 -11.08
CA ARG A 329 -1.13 -9.86 -11.17
C ARG A 329 -2.24 -10.17 -12.15
N GLN A 330 -2.12 -11.30 -12.84
CA GLN A 330 -3.07 -11.70 -13.86
C GLN A 330 -4.47 -11.81 -13.26
N MET A 331 -5.42 -11.07 -13.84
CA MET A 331 -6.79 -10.90 -13.35
C MET A 331 -7.58 -12.20 -13.40
N GLY A 332 -7.33 -13.05 -14.41
CA GLY A 332 -7.99 -14.34 -14.55
C GLY A 332 -9.51 -14.21 -14.69
N SER A 333 -10.24 -15.22 -14.20
CA SER A 333 -11.70 -15.33 -14.43
C SER A 333 -12.57 -14.24 -13.77
N ILE A 334 -12.02 -13.33 -12.94
CA ILE A 334 -12.78 -12.14 -12.49
C ILE A 334 -12.95 -11.09 -13.60
N PHE A 335 -12.30 -11.26 -14.76
CA PHE A 335 -12.51 -10.41 -15.95
C PHE A 335 -13.80 -10.74 -16.73
N LYS A 336 -14.27 -11.99 -16.65
CA LYS A 336 -15.41 -12.50 -17.42
C LYS A 336 -16.70 -11.67 -17.32
N PRO A 337 -17.07 -11.06 -16.18
CA PRO A 337 -18.25 -10.19 -16.12
C PRO A 337 -18.24 -9.08 -17.17
N LEU A 338 -17.08 -8.50 -17.49
CA LEU A 338 -16.95 -7.47 -18.54
C LEU A 338 -17.15 -8.04 -19.95
N VAL A 339 -16.65 -9.26 -20.19
CA VAL A 339 -16.86 -9.99 -21.46
C VAL A 339 -18.36 -10.21 -21.71
N PHE A 340 -19.07 -10.74 -20.72
CA PHE A 340 -20.50 -10.99 -20.81
C PHE A 340 -21.30 -9.67 -20.87
N ALA A 341 -20.94 -8.65 -20.11
CA ALA A 341 -21.58 -7.34 -20.20
C ALA A 341 -21.47 -6.75 -21.62
N CYS A 342 -20.30 -6.87 -22.26
CA CYS A 342 -20.12 -6.44 -23.65
C CYS A 342 -20.97 -7.27 -24.61
N ALA A 343 -21.04 -8.60 -24.42
CA ALA A 343 -21.84 -9.48 -25.25
C ALA A 343 -23.35 -9.16 -25.18
N LEU A 344 -23.89 -8.91 -23.98
CA LEU A 344 -25.27 -8.46 -23.80
C LEU A 344 -25.52 -7.13 -24.51
N LYS A 345 -24.55 -6.21 -24.45
CA LYS A 345 -24.62 -4.96 -25.22
C LYS A 345 -24.67 -5.18 -26.73
N GLN A 346 -24.12 -6.28 -27.23
CA GLN A 346 -24.18 -6.67 -28.64
C GLN A 346 -25.43 -7.49 -28.99
N GLY A 347 -26.38 -7.66 -28.06
CA GLY A 347 -27.64 -8.35 -28.30
C GLY A 347 -27.69 -9.81 -27.85
N ALA A 348 -26.65 -10.32 -27.18
CA ALA A 348 -26.73 -11.64 -26.54
C ALA A 348 -27.74 -11.62 -25.38
N SER A 349 -28.32 -12.78 -25.08
CA SER A 349 -29.18 -13.01 -23.93
C SER A 349 -28.57 -14.06 -23.01
N PHE A 350 -28.80 -13.91 -21.70
CA PHE A 350 -28.40 -14.95 -20.75
C PHE A 350 -29.17 -16.26 -20.90
N ALA A 351 -30.28 -16.25 -21.63
CA ALA A 351 -31.01 -17.46 -22.02
C ALA A 351 -30.43 -18.15 -23.26
N ASP A 352 -29.54 -17.49 -24.01
CA ASP A 352 -28.91 -18.10 -25.19
C ASP A 352 -28.11 -19.34 -24.78
N VAL A 353 -28.16 -20.38 -25.60
CA VAL A 353 -27.45 -21.64 -25.39
C VAL A 353 -26.19 -21.67 -26.25
N ASP A 354 -25.09 -22.11 -25.65
CA ASP A 354 -23.86 -22.45 -26.35
C ASP A 354 -23.33 -23.78 -25.81
N LYS A 355 -22.47 -24.40 -26.61
CA LYS A 355 -21.94 -25.72 -26.32
C LYS A 355 -20.55 -25.61 -25.69
N ASP A 356 -20.38 -26.20 -24.53
CA ASP A 356 -19.09 -26.42 -23.92
C ASP A 356 -18.41 -27.63 -24.57
N GLU A 357 -17.39 -27.38 -25.39
CA GLU A 357 -16.67 -28.38 -26.16
C GLU A 357 -15.22 -27.92 -26.43
N PRO A 358 -14.30 -28.81 -26.82
CA PRO A 358 -12.95 -28.43 -27.22
C PRO A 358 -12.98 -27.38 -28.33
N ILE A 359 -12.15 -26.35 -28.19
CA ILE A 359 -11.97 -25.33 -29.23
C ILE A 359 -10.47 -25.08 -29.44
N ASP A 360 -10.10 -24.90 -30.70
CA ASP A 360 -8.77 -24.50 -31.14
C ASP A 360 -8.89 -23.19 -31.89
N LEU A 361 -8.25 -22.14 -31.37
CA LEU A 361 -8.30 -20.80 -31.95
C LEU A 361 -6.95 -20.46 -32.55
N LEU A 362 -6.88 -20.38 -33.88
CA LEU A 362 -5.69 -19.91 -34.58
C LEU A 362 -5.61 -18.39 -34.51
N PHE A 363 -4.54 -17.87 -33.93
CA PHE A 363 -4.28 -16.44 -33.82
C PHE A 363 -2.81 -16.18 -34.16
N GLU A 364 -2.55 -15.37 -35.19
CA GLU A 364 -1.19 -15.02 -35.63
C GLU A 364 -0.23 -16.22 -35.78
N GLY A 365 -0.74 -17.33 -36.33
CA GLY A 365 0.04 -18.55 -36.54
C GLY A 365 0.26 -19.42 -35.30
N THR A 366 -0.30 -19.05 -34.15
CA THR A 366 -0.29 -19.85 -32.92
C THR A 366 -1.69 -20.35 -32.60
N THR A 367 -1.81 -21.65 -32.32
CA THR A 367 -3.08 -22.25 -31.87
C THR A 367 -3.21 -22.13 -30.37
N TRP A 368 -4.30 -21.53 -29.91
CA TRP A 368 -4.66 -21.45 -28.50
C TRP A 368 -5.88 -22.32 -28.20
N SER A 369 -5.70 -23.29 -27.28
CA SER A 369 -6.71 -24.28 -26.92
C SER A 369 -7.10 -24.14 -25.44
N PRO A 370 -8.05 -23.24 -25.10
CA PRO A 370 -8.46 -23.05 -23.71
C PRO A 370 -9.12 -24.31 -23.15
N ARG A 371 -8.82 -24.62 -21.88
CA ARG A 371 -9.42 -25.75 -21.16
C ARG A 371 -10.25 -25.27 -19.98
N ASN A 372 -11.35 -25.97 -19.71
CA ASN A 372 -12.10 -25.76 -18.48
C ASN A 372 -11.29 -26.20 -17.26
N TYR A 373 -11.61 -25.58 -16.13
CA TYR A 373 -10.98 -25.93 -14.87
C TYR A 373 -11.16 -27.42 -14.51
N THR A 374 -12.38 -27.95 -14.72
CA THR A 374 -12.73 -29.37 -14.48
C THR A 374 -12.03 -30.34 -15.42
N ARG A 375 -11.38 -29.83 -16.49
CA ARG A 375 -10.85 -30.63 -17.62
C ARG A 375 -11.89 -31.54 -18.30
N ALA A 376 -13.17 -31.27 -18.06
CA ALA A 376 -14.30 -31.93 -18.69
C ALA A 376 -15.14 -30.89 -19.44
N PHE A 377 -15.95 -31.40 -20.38
CA PHE A 377 -16.89 -30.64 -21.16
C PHE A 377 -18.31 -31.05 -20.75
N GLU A 378 -19.16 -30.07 -20.45
CA GLU A 378 -20.53 -30.31 -19.98
C GLU A 378 -21.58 -30.28 -21.11
N GLY A 379 -21.18 -29.98 -22.35
CA GLY A 379 -22.10 -29.87 -23.50
C GLY A 379 -22.93 -28.59 -23.45
N ASP A 380 -24.20 -28.69 -23.86
CA ASP A 380 -25.06 -27.52 -24.04
C ASP A 380 -25.42 -26.86 -22.70
N MET A 381 -25.29 -25.53 -22.66
CA MET A 381 -25.70 -24.73 -21.53
C MET A 381 -26.03 -23.29 -21.88
N THR A 382 -26.83 -22.66 -21.01
CA THR A 382 -27.09 -21.22 -21.10
C THR A 382 -25.85 -20.37 -20.83
N LEU A 383 -25.81 -19.16 -21.39
CA LEU A 383 -24.80 -18.16 -21.06
C LEU A 383 -24.85 -17.77 -19.56
N ALA A 384 -26.02 -17.82 -18.92
CA ALA A 384 -26.15 -17.63 -17.48
C ALA A 384 -25.36 -18.70 -16.70
N ARG A 385 -25.52 -19.98 -17.07
CA ARG A 385 -24.75 -21.09 -16.50
C ARG A 385 -23.26 -20.92 -16.79
N ALA A 386 -22.89 -20.55 -18.00
CA ALA A 386 -21.49 -20.38 -18.39
C ALA A 386 -20.77 -19.33 -17.53
N LEU A 387 -21.38 -18.16 -17.29
CA LEU A 387 -20.80 -17.13 -16.42
C LEU A 387 -20.77 -17.57 -14.95
N SER A 388 -21.87 -18.14 -14.44
CA SER A 388 -21.99 -18.59 -13.04
C SER A 388 -21.06 -19.75 -12.69
N MET A 389 -20.86 -20.70 -13.62
CA MET A 389 -19.92 -21.82 -13.50
C MET A 389 -18.49 -21.43 -13.94
N SER A 390 -18.32 -20.25 -14.53
CA SER A 390 -17.03 -19.75 -15.03
C SER A 390 -16.41 -20.63 -16.12
N ILE A 391 -17.21 -21.13 -17.07
CA ILE A 391 -16.77 -21.99 -18.18
C ILE A 391 -15.86 -21.23 -19.14
N ASN A 392 -14.69 -21.79 -19.48
CA ASN A 392 -13.65 -21.07 -20.23
C ASN A 392 -13.92 -21.06 -21.73
N THR A 393 -14.32 -22.19 -22.29
CA THR A 393 -14.59 -22.37 -23.72
C THR A 393 -15.70 -21.44 -24.22
N ILE A 394 -16.84 -21.41 -23.54
CA ILE A 394 -17.97 -20.53 -23.89
C ILE A 394 -17.56 -19.06 -23.71
N THR A 395 -16.79 -18.72 -22.67
CA THR A 395 -16.31 -17.33 -22.52
C THR A 395 -15.43 -16.91 -23.70
N ALA A 396 -14.56 -17.80 -24.19
CA ALA A 396 -13.74 -17.53 -25.37
C ALA A 396 -14.59 -17.37 -26.64
N LYS A 397 -15.58 -18.25 -26.85
CA LYS A 397 -16.55 -18.12 -27.97
C LYS A 397 -17.28 -16.78 -27.92
N ILE A 398 -17.81 -16.40 -26.75
CA ILE A 398 -18.53 -15.14 -26.55
C ILE A 398 -17.63 -13.92 -26.72
N PHE A 399 -16.39 -13.98 -26.24
CA PHE A 399 -15.41 -12.90 -26.45
C PHE A 399 -15.21 -12.61 -27.94
N LEU A 400 -15.05 -13.65 -28.76
CA LEU A 400 -14.91 -13.49 -30.21
C LEU A 400 -16.18 -12.96 -30.87
N ARG A 401 -17.36 -13.51 -30.53
CA ARG A 401 -18.65 -13.07 -31.09
C ARG A 401 -19.00 -11.62 -30.71
N ALA A 402 -18.71 -11.20 -29.48
CA ALA A 402 -18.97 -9.85 -29.01
C ALA A 402 -18.01 -8.80 -29.61
N GLY A 403 -16.84 -9.23 -30.10
CA GLY A 403 -15.80 -8.38 -30.65
C GLY A 403 -14.77 -7.97 -29.59
N ALA A 404 -13.53 -8.43 -29.77
CA ALA A 404 -12.42 -8.22 -28.84
C ALA A 404 -12.14 -6.73 -28.58
N ASP A 405 -12.18 -5.89 -29.61
CA ASP A 405 -11.93 -4.44 -29.50
C ASP A 405 -12.96 -3.74 -28.62
N LYS A 406 -14.24 -4.13 -28.71
CA LYS A 406 -15.31 -3.55 -27.88
C LYS A 406 -15.13 -3.91 -26.40
N ILE A 407 -14.61 -5.11 -26.12
CA ILE A 407 -14.29 -5.56 -24.77
C ILE A 407 -13.06 -4.79 -24.24
N VAL A 408 -12.04 -4.59 -25.08
CA VAL A 408 -10.88 -3.74 -24.74
C VAL A 408 -11.33 -2.32 -24.43
N ASP A 409 -12.21 -1.73 -25.25
CA ASP A 409 -12.75 -0.39 -25.02
C ASP A 409 -13.53 -0.28 -23.71
N LEU A 410 -14.34 -1.29 -23.38
CA LEU A 410 -15.03 -1.36 -22.09
C LEU A 410 -14.04 -1.47 -20.92
N ALA A 411 -13.03 -2.33 -21.04
CA ALA A 411 -11.99 -2.50 -20.02
C ALA A 411 -11.24 -1.18 -19.77
N LYS A 412 -10.85 -0.46 -20.83
CA LYS A 412 -10.23 0.87 -20.76
C LYS A 412 -11.14 1.90 -20.11
N LYS A 413 -12.45 1.91 -20.43
CA LYS A 413 -13.44 2.78 -19.78
C LYS A 413 -13.57 2.49 -18.28
N CYS A 414 -13.33 1.26 -17.85
CA CYS A 414 -13.24 0.84 -16.45
C CYS A 414 -11.83 1.00 -15.84
N HIS A 415 -10.92 1.70 -16.52
CA HIS A 415 -9.54 1.97 -16.09
C HIS A 415 -8.69 0.72 -15.83
N LEU A 416 -9.03 -0.38 -16.52
CA LEU A 416 -8.13 -1.52 -16.65
C LEU A 416 -7.09 -1.18 -17.73
N ALA A 417 -5.81 -1.39 -17.38
CA ALA A 417 -4.59 -1.26 -18.20
C ALA A 417 -4.71 -0.51 -19.56
N ASN A 418 -3.94 0.57 -19.73
CA ASN A 418 -4.00 1.40 -20.95
C ASN A 418 -3.59 0.64 -22.23
N ASP A 419 -2.65 -0.30 -22.12
CA ASP A 419 -2.12 -1.08 -23.24
C ASP A 419 -2.70 -2.50 -23.27
N LEU A 420 -3.99 -2.60 -23.57
CA LEU A 420 -4.68 -3.87 -23.76
C LEU A 420 -4.78 -4.21 -25.25
N ALA A 421 -4.19 -5.33 -25.64
CA ALA A 421 -4.32 -5.91 -26.96
C ALA A 421 -5.52 -6.88 -27.03
N PRO A 422 -6.24 -6.95 -28.16
CA PRO A 422 -7.46 -7.77 -28.33
C PRO A 422 -7.17 -9.26 -28.53
N TYR A 423 -6.20 -9.82 -27.81
CA TYR A 423 -5.84 -11.23 -27.93
C TYR A 423 -6.97 -12.15 -27.42
N PRO A 424 -7.24 -13.31 -28.06
CA PRO A 424 -8.29 -14.23 -27.61
C PRO A 424 -8.15 -14.67 -26.14
N SER A 425 -6.91 -14.77 -25.65
CA SER A 425 -6.60 -15.13 -24.27
C SER A 425 -7.10 -14.10 -23.24
N LEU A 426 -7.37 -12.85 -23.67
CA LEU A 426 -7.99 -11.82 -22.84
C LEU A 426 -9.38 -12.25 -22.35
N ALA A 427 -10.09 -13.10 -23.09
CA ALA A 427 -11.36 -13.70 -22.65
C ALA A 427 -11.27 -14.35 -21.26
N LEU A 428 -10.10 -14.87 -20.90
CA LEU A 428 -9.83 -15.53 -19.62
C LEU A 428 -9.06 -14.65 -18.63
N GLY A 429 -8.95 -13.35 -18.93
CA GLY A 429 -8.30 -12.37 -18.06
C GLY A 429 -6.78 -12.42 -18.08
N CYS A 430 -6.17 -12.66 -19.24
CA CYS A 430 -4.73 -12.50 -19.48
C CYS A 430 -4.29 -11.02 -19.51
N LEU A 431 -4.57 -10.29 -18.42
CA LEU A 431 -4.08 -8.95 -18.15
C LEU A 431 -3.63 -8.84 -16.70
N ASP A 432 -2.54 -8.13 -16.45
CA ASP A 432 -2.05 -7.88 -15.10
C ASP A 432 -2.66 -6.60 -14.52
N VAL A 433 -3.26 -6.70 -13.34
CA VAL A 433 -3.95 -5.60 -12.65
C VAL A 433 -3.58 -5.57 -11.18
N THR A 434 -3.74 -4.40 -10.55
CA THR A 434 -3.70 -4.28 -9.09
C THR A 434 -5.09 -4.53 -8.50
N ILE A 435 -5.18 -4.80 -7.20
CA ILE A 435 -6.49 -4.92 -6.52
C ILE A 435 -7.29 -3.62 -6.69
N LYS A 436 -6.64 -2.45 -6.59
CA LYS A 436 -7.27 -1.14 -6.83
C LYS A 436 -7.91 -1.05 -8.22
N GLN A 437 -7.24 -1.52 -9.27
CA GLN A 437 -7.82 -1.52 -10.62
C GLN A 437 -8.99 -2.51 -10.73
N ALA A 438 -8.83 -3.73 -10.19
CA ALA A 438 -9.87 -4.75 -10.24
C ALA A 438 -11.15 -4.33 -9.51
N VAL A 439 -11.04 -3.79 -8.30
CA VAL A 439 -12.20 -3.36 -7.52
C VAL A 439 -12.90 -2.14 -8.12
N GLY A 440 -12.16 -1.17 -8.66
CA GLY A 440 -12.76 -0.04 -9.38
C GLY A 440 -13.54 -0.51 -10.61
N ALA A 441 -12.95 -1.41 -11.41
CA ALA A 441 -13.58 -1.92 -12.62
C ALA A 441 -14.82 -2.79 -12.35
N LEU A 442 -14.81 -3.57 -11.26
CA LEU A 442 -15.93 -4.43 -10.90
C LEU A 442 -17.04 -3.68 -10.14
N SER A 443 -16.73 -2.57 -9.47
CA SER A 443 -17.70 -1.74 -8.74
C SER A 443 -18.82 -1.20 -9.63
N VAL A 444 -18.59 -1.12 -10.95
CA VAL A 444 -19.62 -0.74 -11.93
C VAL A 444 -20.87 -1.63 -11.82
N PHE A 445 -20.72 -2.90 -11.46
CA PHE A 445 -21.84 -3.83 -11.31
C PHE A 445 -22.65 -3.62 -10.02
N ALA A 446 -22.08 -2.91 -9.03
CA ALA A 446 -22.73 -2.51 -7.79
C ALA A 446 -23.17 -1.03 -7.79
N ASN A 447 -22.83 -0.28 -8.83
CA ASN A 447 -23.06 1.17 -8.93
C ASN A 447 -23.76 1.55 -10.24
N ASP A 448 -24.78 0.79 -10.65
CA ASP A 448 -25.64 1.14 -11.81
C ASP A 448 -24.85 1.39 -13.12
N GLY A 449 -23.69 0.77 -13.29
CA GLY A 449 -22.83 0.94 -14.46
C GLY A 449 -21.96 2.20 -14.45
N TYR A 450 -21.86 2.88 -13.32
CA TYR A 450 -20.92 3.98 -13.12
C TYR A 450 -19.58 3.48 -12.61
N TYR A 451 -18.51 3.95 -13.26
CA TYR A 451 -17.17 3.87 -12.74
C TYR A 451 -16.88 5.08 -11.83
N VAL A 452 -16.29 4.80 -10.68
CA VAL A 452 -15.77 5.79 -9.73
C VAL A 452 -14.38 5.34 -9.29
N GLU A 453 -13.40 6.24 -9.39
CA GLU A 453 -12.01 5.94 -9.06
C GLU A 453 -11.86 5.69 -7.54
N PRO A 454 -11.28 4.54 -7.12
CA PRO A 454 -11.03 4.28 -5.71
C PRO A 454 -10.04 5.27 -5.09
N HIS A 455 -10.38 5.87 -3.95
CA HIS A 455 -9.58 6.93 -3.32
C HIS A 455 -9.53 6.80 -1.79
N MET A 456 -8.47 7.35 -1.19
CA MET A 456 -8.17 7.25 0.26
C MET A 456 -8.46 8.54 1.04
N LEU A 457 -8.59 9.67 0.35
CA LEU A 457 -8.62 11.02 0.95
C LEU A 457 -9.86 11.77 0.50
N LYS A 458 -10.64 12.33 1.44
CA LYS A 458 -11.77 13.22 1.10
C LYS A 458 -11.31 14.66 0.95
N TRP A 459 -10.54 15.15 1.91
CA TRP A 459 -9.99 16.51 1.91
C TRP A 459 -8.80 16.64 2.87
N ILE A 460 -8.01 17.70 2.67
CA ILE A 460 -6.92 18.09 3.56
C ILE A 460 -7.06 19.57 3.87
N LYS A 461 -6.98 19.91 5.15
CA LYS A 461 -6.90 21.30 5.64
C LYS A 461 -5.51 21.60 6.16
N ASP A 462 -5.06 22.84 6.00
CA ASP A 462 -3.88 23.36 6.69
C ASP A 462 -4.18 23.74 8.15
N GLU A 463 -3.15 24.25 8.83
CA GLU A 463 -3.22 24.67 10.24
C GLU A 463 -4.21 25.82 10.51
N PHE A 464 -4.59 26.58 9.48
CA PHE A 464 -5.57 27.67 9.56
C PHE A 464 -6.99 27.19 9.21
N GLY A 465 -7.16 25.92 8.86
CA GLY A 465 -8.44 25.33 8.48
C GLY A 465 -8.80 25.50 7.00
N THR A 466 -7.92 26.05 6.18
CA THR A 466 -8.13 26.22 4.73
C THR A 466 -7.97 24.88 4.03
N LYS A 467 -8.94 24.50 3.18
CA LYS A 467 -8.85 23.26 2.39
C LYS A 467 -7.82 23.42 1.26
N ILE A 468 -6.71 22.71 1.36
CA ILE A 468 -5.63 22.70 0.35
C ILE A 468 -5.76 21.54 -0.65
N TYR A 469 -6.59 20.54 -0.31
CA TYR A 469 -6.95 19.44 -1.20
C TYR A 469 -8.39 19.01 -0.94
N ARG A 470 -9.08 18.63 -2.01
CA ARG A 470 -10.38 17.98 -1.97
C ARG A 470 -10.42 16.97 -3.09
N PHE A 471 -10.84 15.74 -2.79
CA PHE A 471 -11.09 14.77 -3.85
C PHE A 471 -12.35 15.16 -4.61
N GLU A 472 -12.18 15.35 -5.92
CA GLU A 472 -13.29 15.58 -6.84
C GLU A 472 -13.71 14.25 -7.46
N GLN A 473 -14.92 13.82 -7.13
CA GLN A 473 -15.45 12.56 -7.60
C GLN A 473 -15.86 12.66 -9.07
N ALA A 474 -15.05 12.10 -9.96
CA ALA A 474 -15.43 11.88 -11.34
C ALA A 474 -16.26 10.59 -11.44
N ARG A 475 -17.57 10.73 -11.64
CA ARG A 475 -18.49 9.61 -11.85
C ARG A 475 -18.80 9.49 -13.35
N LYS A 476 -18.42 8.36 -13.97
CA LYS A 476 -18.58 8.14 -15.43
C LYS A 476 -19.43 6.91 -15.70
N ARG A 477 -20.52 7.06 -16.45
CA ARG A 477 -21.33 5.91 -16.88
C ARG A 477 -20.57 5.14 -17.96
N VAL A 478 -20.29 3.87 -17.72
CA VAL A 478 -19.55 2.98 -18.64
C VAL A 478 -20.40 1.81 -19.13
N LEU A 479 -21.43 1.43 -18.37
CA LEU A 479 -22.41 0.41 -18.72
C LEU A 479 -23.84 0.92 -18.51
N GLU A 480 -24.78 0.31 -19.23
CA GLU A 480 -26.21 0.57 -19.08
C GLU A 480 -26.77 -0.15 -17.83
N PRO A 481 -27.65 0.49 -17.06
CA PRO A 481 -28.31 -0.08 -15.87
C PRO A 481 -28.88 -1.47 -16.07
N ARG A 482 -29.59 -1.67 -17.20
CA ARG A 482 -30.21 -2.95 -17.56
C ARG A 482 -29.16 -4.08 -17.64
N ILE A 483 -28.08 -3.86 -18.39
CA ILE A 483 -26.98 -4.83 -18.54
C ILE A 483 -26.33 -5.15 -17.19
N VAL A 484 -26.14 -4.12 -16.36
CA VAL A 484 -25.57 -4.27 -15.02
C VAL A 484 -26.43 -5.18 -14.14
N GLY A 485 -27.74 -4.95 -14.11
CA GLY A 485 -28.67 -5.78 -13.35
C GLY A 485 -28.68 -7.23 -13.84
N GLN A 486 -28.66 -7.45 -15.16
CA GLN A 486 -28.58 -8.80 -15.73
C GLN A 486 -27.31 -9.54 -15.27
N VAL A 487 -26.14 -8.90 -15.38
CA VAL A 487 -24.87 -9.52 -14.98
C VAL A 487 -24.82 -9.74 -13.47
N ALA A 488 -25.23 -8.76 -12.67
CA ALA A 488 -25.24 -8.86 -11.21
C ALA A 488 -26.14 -10.00 -10.72
N LYS A 489 -27.32 -10.17 -11.33
CA LYS A 489 -28.22 -11.31 -11.06
C LYS A 489 -27.58 -12.65 -11.36
N VAL A 490 -26.85 -12.78 -12.47
CA VAL A 490 -26.17 -14.04 -12.78
C VAL A 490 -25.03 -14.32 -11.79
N LEU A 491 -24.28 -13.29 -11.39
CA LEU A 491 -23.22 -13.42 -10.39
C LEU A 491 -23.76 -13.73 -8.98
N SER A 492 -24.98 -13.30 -8.64
CA SER A 492 -25.60 -13.61 -7.35
C SER A 492 -25.89 -15.10 -7.19
N ILE A 493 -26.23 -15.80 -8.28
CA ILE A 493 -26.43 -17.26 -8.28
C ILE A 493 -25.17 -17.99 -7.81
N GLY A 494 -24.00 -17.51 -8.25
CA GLY A 494 -22.71 -18.05 -7.83
C GLY A 494 -22.47 -17.89 -6.33
N ILE A 495 -22.76 -16.71 -5.79
CA ILE A 495 -22.67 -16.43 -4.35
C ILE A 495 -23.61 -17.31 -3.54
N THR A 496 -24.89 -17.42 -3.92
CA THR A 496 -25.86 -18.26 -3.21
C THR A 496 -25.35 -19.71 -3.10
N ARG A 497 -24.78 -20.25 -4.17
CA ARG A 497 -24.16 -21.58 -4.14
C ARG A 497 -22.97 -21.64 -3.19
N TYR A 498 -22.08 -20.65 -3.19
CA TYR A 498 -20.94 -20.61 -2.27
C TYR A 498 -21.36 -20.54 -0.81
N LEU A 499 -22.34 -19.69 -0.48
CA LEU A 499 -22.90 -19.58 0.88
C LEU A 499 -23.48 -20.93 1.35
N LYS A 500 -24.21 -21.64 0.48
CA LYS A 500 -24.72 -22.99 0.76
C LYS A 500 -23.61 -24.00 1.04
N THR A 501 -22.48 -23.95 0.31
CA THR A 501 -21.30 -24.79 0.62
C THR A 501 -20.75 -24.54 2.03
N PHE A 502 -20.87 -23.30 2.53
CA PHE A 502 -20.46 -22.91 3.88
C PHE A 502 -21.58 -23.01 4.93
N LYS A 503 -22.73 -23.61 4.58
CA LYS A 503 -23.91 -23.75 5.46
C LYS A 503 -24.37 -22.40 6.03
N VAL A 504 -24.38 -21.38 5.18
CA VAL A 504 -24.88 -20.04 5.51
C VAL A 504 -26.20 -19.83 4.81
N ASP A 505 -27.28 -19.99 5.55
CA ASP A 505 -28.65 -19.85 5.04
C ASP A 505 -29.26 -18.46 5.29
N ASP A 506 -28.74 -17.70 6.27
CA ASP A 506 -29.25 -16.38 6.68
C ASP A 506 -28.24 -15.26 6.40
N PHE A 507 -27.84 -15.12 5.13
CA PHE A 507 -27.05 -13.97 4.68
C PHE A 507 -28.00 -12.81 4.34
N LYS A 508 -27.91 -11.71 5.08
CA LYS A 508 -28.96 -10.68 5.14
C LYS A 508 -29.10 -9.84 3.87
N SER A 509 -27.99 -9.34 3.32
CA SER A 509 -28.05 -8.55 2.09
C SER A 509 -28.03 -9.41 0.83
N GLU A 510 -28.54 -8.84 -0.26
CA GLU A 510 -28.20 -9.35 -1.58
C GLU A 510 -26.69 -9.22 -1.80
N ALA A 511 -26.10 -10.25 -2.39
CA ALA A 511 -24.70 -10.25 -2.74
C ALA A 511 -24.46 -10.92 -4.08
N PHE A 512 -23.45 -10.44 -4.79
CA PHE A 512 -22.91 -11.09 -5.98
C PHE A 512 -21.39 -11.17 -5.89
N GLY A 513 -20.79 -12.04 -6.69
CA GLY A 513 -19.35 -12.19 -6.69
C GLY A 513 -18.83 -13.12 -7.75
N LYS A 514 -17.51 -13.08 -7.91
CA LYS A 514 -16.79 -13.84 -8.93
C LYS A 514 -15.46 -14.34 -8.38
N THR A 515 -15.18 -15.61 -8.65
CA THR A 515 -13.89 -16.24 -8.40
C THR A 515 -12.96 -16.06 -9.60
N GLY A 516 -11.67 -15.96 -9.34
CA GLY A 516 -10.62 -15.95 -10.34
C GLY A 516 -9.48 -16.87 -9.94
N THR A 517 -9.02 -17.67 -10.88
CA THR A 517 -7.79 -18.45 -10.80
C THR A 517 -7.04 -18.28 -12.10
N THR A 518 -5.72 -18.36 -12.02
CA THR A 518 -4.83 -18.40 -13.18
C THR A 518 -4.28 -19.81 -13.36
N ASN A 519 -3.63 -20.05 -14.50
CA ASN A 519 -2.91 -21.29 -14.73
C ASN A 519 -1.90 -21.55 -13.60
N ASP A 520 -1.71 -22.84 -13.30
CA ASP A 520 -0.87 -23.37 -12.21
C ASP A 520 -1.20 -22.82 -10.82
N SER A 521 -2.40 -22.26 -10.63
CA SER A 521 -2.83 -21.64 -9.37
C SER A 521 -1.83 -20.61 -8.82
N ARG A 522 -1.16 -19.85 -9.69
CA ARG A 522 -0.23 -18.78 -9.28
C ARG A 522 -0.91 -17.66 -8.51
N THR A 523 -2.17 -17.38 -8.86
CA THR A 523 -2.98 -16.36 -8.20
C THR A 523 -4.37 -16.90 -7.90
N CYS A 524 -4.91 -16.48 -6.76
CA CYS A 524 -6.30 -16.66 -6.39
C CYS A 524 -6.94 -15.29 -6.18
N TRP A 525 -8.08 -15.08 -6.82
CA TRP A 525 -8.88 -13.87 -6.72
C TRP A 525 -10.29 -14.19 -6.26
N PHE A 526 -10.82 -13.32 -5.41
CA PHE A 526 -12.23 -13.29 -5.09
C PHE A 526 -12.70 -11.84 -5.06
N CYS A 527 -13.73 -11.55 -5.84
CA CYS A 527 -14.46 -10.29 -5.79
C CYS A 527 -15.87 -10.59 -5.31
N GLY A 528 -16.36 -9.87 -4.31
CA GLY A 528 -17.75 -9.95 -3.88
C GLY A 528 -18.25 -8.60 -3.39
N SER A 529 -19.54 -8.35 -3.59
CA SER A 529 -20.19 -7.09 -3.25
C SER A 529 -21.55 -7.33 -2.63
N THR A 530 -21.88 -6.52 -1.63
CA THR A 530 -23.25 -6.10 -1.31
C THR A 530 -23.49 -4.72 -1.93
N PRO A 531 -24.70 -4.13 -1.81
CA PRO A 531 -24.94 -2.78 -2.32
C PRO A 531 -23.99 -1.73 -1.74
N GLN A 532 -23.63 -1.81 -0.46
CA GLN A 532 -22.86 -0.77 0.23
C GLN A 532 -21.34 -0.98 0.22
N LEU A 533 -20.88 -2.21 -0.06
CA LEU A 533 -19.47 -2.55 0.04
C LEU A 533 -19.10 -3.56 -1.04
N MET A 534 -18.02 -3.27 -1.76
CA MET A 534 -17.34 -4.22 -2.64
C MET A 534 -15.96 -4.53 -2.10
N THR A 535 -15.59 -5.81 -2.06
CA THR A 535 -14.28 -6.26 -1.60
C THR A 535 -13.63 -7.17 -2.64
N VAL A 536 -12.38 -6.86 -2.99
CA VAL A 536 -11.52 -7.72 -3.79
C VAL A 536 -10.35 -8.22 -2.94
N ILE A 537 -10.11 -9.52 -3.00
CA ILE A 537 -9.06 -10.23 -2.26
C ILE A 537 -8.18 -10.97 -3.25
N TYR A 538 -6.88 -10.87 -3.04
CA TYR A 538 -5.84 -11.55 -3.82
C TYR A 538 -4.94 -12.37 -2.89
N ALA A 539 -4.55 -13.56 -3.35
CA ALA A 539 -3.48 -14.37 -2.77
C ALA A 539 -2.53 -14.87 -3.87
N GLY A 540 -1.23 -14.88 -3.59
CA GLY A 540 -0.17 -15.34 -4.48
C GLY A 540 1.21 -15.24 -3.83
N CYS A 541 2.25 -15.69 -4.55
CA CYS A 541 3.64 -15.51 -4.13
C CYS A 541 4.25 -14.28 -4.85
N ASP A 542 5.15 -13.55 -4.19
CA ASP A 542 5.80 -12.37 -4.80
C ASP A 542 6.70 -12.72 -5.99
N ASP A 543 7.38 -13.87 -5.92
CA ASP A 543 8.16 -14.47 -7.00
C ASP A 543 7.29 -15.09 -8.11
N ASN A 544 5.96 -14.94 -8.02
CA ASN A 544 4.97 -15.50 -8.91
C ASN A 544 5.00 -17.04 -9.02
N SER A 545 5.63 -17.73 -8.06
CA SER A 545 5.58 -19.19 -7.98
C SER A 545 4.15 -19.70 -7.77
N ALA A 546 3.90 -20.95 -8.17
CA ALA A 546 2.61 -21.60 -7.99
C ALA A 546 2.28 -21.74 -6.49
N LEU A 547 1.02 -21.53 -6.12
CA LEU A 547 0.55 -21.68 -4.72
C LEU A 547 0.51 -23.15 -4.26
N GLY A 548 0.68 -24.08 -5.19
CA GLY A 548 0.57 -25.52 -4.98
C GLY A 548 -0.57 -26.14 -5.79
N GLN A 549 -0.82 -27.43 -5.57
CA GLN A 549 -1.92 -28.15 -6.21
C GLN A 549 -3.24 -27.93 -5.45
N ASN A 550 -4.37 -27.94 -6.16
CA ASN A 550 -5.71 -27.86 -5.56
C ASN A 550 -5.94 -26.60 -4.70
N VAL A 551 -5.37 -25.47 -5.11
CA VAL A 551 -5.59 -24.17 -4.46
C VAL A 551 -6.72 -23.44 -5.16
N TYR A 552 -7.82 -23.21 -4.42
CA TYR A 552 -9.06 -22.64 -4.93
C TYR A 552 -9.47 -21.40 -4.14
N PRO A 553 -10.06 -20.37 -4.76
CA PRO A 553 -10.56 -19.20 -4.05
C PRO A 553 -11.54 -19.55 -2.93
N LEU A 554 -12.42 -20.54 -3.17
CA LEU A 554 -13.44 -20.96 -2.22
C LEU A 554 -12.84 -21.54 -0.91
N SER A 555 -11.73 -22.26 -0.99
CA SER A 555 -11.05 -22.86 0.17
C SER A 555 -9.89 -22.03 0.71
N THR A 556 -9.61 -20.87 0.10
CA THR A 556 -8.46 -20.02 0.44
C THR A 556 -8.88 -18.64 0.90
N ILE A 557 -9.49 -17.83 0.05
CA ILE A 557 -9.73 -16.41 0.30
C ILE A 557 -11.21 -16.04 0.43
N PHE A 558 -12.14 -16.84 -0.08
CA PHE A 558 -13.57 -16.66 0.17
C PHE A 558 -13.93 -16.60 1.67
N PRO A 559 -13.33 -17.43 2.56
CA PRO A 559 -13.61 -17.32 4.00
C PRO A 559 -13.27 -15.94 4.59
N ILE A 560 -12.32 -15.21 4.01
CA ILE A 560 -11.99 -13.83 4.45
C ILE A 560 -13.17 -12.91 4.13
N TRP A 561 -13.67 -12.97 2.89
CA TRP A 561 -14.83 -12.19 2.47
C TRP A 561 -16.06 -12.54 3.30
N LEU A 562 -16.40 -13.82 3.43
CA LEU A 562 -17.59 -14.26 4.18
C LEU A 562 -17.57 -13.76 5.62
N ASN A 563 -16.45 -13.92 6.32
CA ASN A 563 -16.36 -13.50 7.72
C ASN A 563 -16.32 -11.98 7.89
N LEU A 564 -15.71 -11.25 6.96
CA LEU A 564 -15.79 -9.78 6.92
C LEU A 564 -17.26 -9.34 6.81
N TYR A 565 -17.99 -9.88 5.83
CA TYR A 565 -19.36 -9.45 5.55
C TYR A 565 -20.33 -9.82 6.65
N LYS A 566 -20.14 -10.95 7.35
CA LYS A 566 -20.91 -11.25 8.58
C LYS A 566 -20.79 -10.18 9.68
N VAL A 567 -19.72 -9.37 9.68
CA VAL A 567 -19.49 -8.32 10.68
C VAL A 567 -20.06 -6.97 10.23
N VAL A 568 -19.86 -6.63 8.95
CA VAL A 568 -20.19 -5.30 8.40
C VAL A 568 -21.60 -5.23 7.79
N ASP A 569 -22.14 -6.35 7.33
CA ASP A 569 -23.46 -6.44 6.70
C ASP A 569 -24.53 -6.81 7.74
N ARG A 570 -24.89 -5.84 8.58
CA ARG A 570 -25.81 -6.06 9.71
C ARG A 570 -27.28 -5.87 9.34
N GLU A 571 -27.52 -5.00 8.36
CA GLU A 571 -28.82 -4.62 7.83
C GLU A 571 -29.00 -5.30 6.46
N GLY A 572 -30.20 -5.78 6.15
CA GLY A 572 -30.47 -6.44 4.88
C GLY A 572 -30.65 -5.41 3.77
N HIS A 573 -29.61 -5.22 2.94
CA HIS A 573 -29.63 -4.30 1.81
C HIS A 573 -29.88 -5.06 0.50
N ARG A 574 -30.60 -4.40 -0.43
CA ARG A 574 -30.88 -4.92 -1.76
C ARG A 574 -30.29 -4.00 -2.83
N PHE A 575 -29.87 -4.58 -3.94
CA PHE A 575 -29.46 -3.77 -5.08
C PHE A 575 -30.69 -3.08 -5.68
N THR A 576 -30.51 -1.85 -6.13
CA THR A 576 -31.51 -1.17 -6.95
C THR A 576 -31.10 -1.32 -8.40
N TYR A 577 -31.95 -1.98 -9.19
CA TYR A 577 -31.71 -2.19 -10.62
C TYR A 577 -32.71 -1.40 -11.46
N ASP A 578 -32.45 -1.35 -12.76
CA ASP A 578 -33.34 -0.72 -13.75
C ASP A 578 -34.76 -1.30 -13.66
N PRO A 579 -35.81 -0.47 -13.51
CA PRO A 579 -37.18 -0.93 -13.35
C PRO A 579 -37.76 -1.61 -14.60
N SER A 580 -37.11 -1.49 -15.76
CA SER A 580 -37.49 -2.20 -16.99
C SER A 580 -37.13 -3.69 -16.97
N LEU A 581 -36.23 -4.12 -16.08
CA LEU A 581 -35.80 -5.51 -15.97
C LEU A 581 -36.94 -6.41 -15.50
N LYS A 582 -37.13 -7.54 -16.18
CA LYS A 582 -38.12 -8.54 -15.79
C LYS A 582 -37.45 -9.81 -15.31
N GLU A 583 -37.87 -10.32 -14.16
CA GLU A 583 -37.44 -11.62 -13.69
C GLU A 583 -38.06 -12.73 -14.56
N THR A 584 -37.21 -13.58 -15.15
CA THR A 584 -37.62 -14.70 -16.00
C THR A 584 -36.99 -15.98 -15.48
N ILE A 585 -37.79 -17.04 -15.39
CA ILE A 585 -37.31 -18.35 -14.97
C ILE A 585 -37.05 -19.20 -16.21
N ILE A 586 -35.85 -19.76 -16.31
CA ILE A 586 -35.43 -20.56 -17.47
C ILE A 586 -34.79 -21.87 -17.01
N ASN A 587 -34.76 -22.86 -17.89
CA ASN A 587 -33.92 -24.04 -17.74
C ASN A 587 -32.43 -23.67 -17.94
N TRP A 588 -31.58 -24.12 -17.02
CA TRP A 588 -30.15 -23.82 -16.94
C TRP A 588 -29.34 -24.37 -18.11
N LYS A 589 -29.84 -25.41 -18.78
CA LYS A 589 -29.21 -26.06 -19.94
C LYS A 589 -29.83 -25.59 -21.25
N THR A 590 -31.15 -25.61 -21.38
CA THR A 590 -31.85 -25.38 -22.65
C THR A 590 -32.24 -23.93 -22.91
N GLY A 591 -32.24 -23.06 -21.89
CA GLY A 591 -32.67 -21.67 -22.02
C GLY A 591 -34.19 -21.49 -22.15
N GLU A 592 -34.94 -22.58 -22.24
CA GLU A 592 -36.39 -22.55 -22.37
C GLU A 592 -37.07 -21.97 -21.13
N PRO A 593 -38.16 -21.19 -21.29
CA PRO A 593 -38.95 -20.71 -20.17
C PRO A 593 -39.43 -21.86 -19.28
N ALA A 594 -39.32 -21.68 -17.97
CA ALA A 594 -39.76 -22.65 -16.98
C ALA A 594 -40.66 -22.01 -15.92
N HIS A 595 -41.50 -22.82 -15.26
CA HIS A 595 -42.34 -22.36 -14.15
C HIS A 595 -41.68 -22.64 -12.80
N ARG A 596 -41.89 -21.73 -11.83
CA ARG A 596 -41.35 -21.81 -10.46
C ARG A 596 -41.77 -23.08 -9.70
N LEU A 597 -42.84 -23.76 -10.13
CA LEU A 597 -43.35 -25.02 -9.59
C LEU A 597 -42.71 -26.27 -10.20
N SER A 598 -41.84 -26.12 -11.22
CA SER A 598 -41.06 -27.23 -11.76
C SER A 598 -40.10 -27.74 -10.68
N GLN A 599 -40.26 -29.00 -10.27
CA GLN A 599 -39.39 -29.65 -9.27
C GLN A 599 -37.98 -29.98 -9.81
N SER A 600 -37.65 -29.58 -11.05
CA SER A 600 -36.34 -29.87 -11.63
C SER A 600 -35.24 -29.03 -10.96
N GLN A 601 -34.11 -29.65 -10.64
CA GLN A 601 -32.92 -28.96 -10.11
C GLN A 601 -32.23 -28.03 -11.13
N ASP A 602 -32.70 -28.03 -12.39
CA ASP A 602 -32.10 -27.32 -13.51
C ASP A 602 -32.83 -26.00 -13.85
N ILE A 603 -33.57 -25.37 -12.93
CA ILE A 603 -34.16 -24.04 -13.16
C ILE A 603 -33.40 -22.92 -12.48
N VAL A 604 -33.41 -21.74 -13.11
CA VAL A 604 -32.82 -20.53 -12.55
C VAL A 604 -33.70 -19.31 -12.79
N SER A 605 -33.48 -18.27 -12.02
CA SER A 605 -34.00 -16.94 -12.30
C SER A 605 -32.90 -16.02 -12.87
N ILE A 606 -33.19 -15.39 -14.01
CA ILE A 606 -32.37 -14.33 -14.62
C ILE A 606 -33.20 -13.06 -14.80
N TYR A 607 -32.54 -11.94 -15.13
CA TYR A 607 -33.24 -10.76 -15.62
C TYR A 607 -33.15 -10.68 -17.16
N THR A 608 -34.25 -10.29 -17.79
CA THR A 608 -34.34 -10.01 -19.23
C THR A 608 -34.60 -8.54 -19.51
#